data_AF-A0A1B9YYQ3-F1
#
_entry.id   AF-A0A1B9YYQ3-F1
#
_cell.length_a   1.000
_cell.length_b   1.000
_cell.length_c   1.000
_cell.angle_alpha   90.00
_cell.angle_beta   90.00
_cell.angle_gamma   90.00
#
_symmetry.space_group_name_H-M   'P 1'
#
loop_
_entity.id
_entity.type
_entity.pdbx_description
1 polymer ?
#
loop_
_entity_poly.entity_id
_entity_poly.type
_entity_poly.pdbx_seq_one_letter_code
_entity_poly.pdbx_strand_id
1 'polypeptide(L)'
;MLALGLDIEDQQPLEPDLLPFVCTCEEIEGKEWSSSRFGPKLLFAIKEAVYKSYAPATGEFLDFQDVSVRTNDQCGVFEAVIVNPEKPTSFGSRTIKGIYRPFVGGILALAVRFRGA
;
A
#
# COMPACT_ATOMS: atom_id res chain seq x y z
N MET A 1 13.07 7.15 -15.47
CA MET A 1 13.33 7.15 -14.02
C MET A 1 12.47 6.08 -13.40
N LEU A 2 13.05 5.29 -12.49
CA LEU A 2 12.44 4.12 -11.85
C LEU A 2 12.43 4.36 -10.35
N ALA A 3 11.34 4.01 -9.67
CA ALA A 3 11.31 3.95 -8.22
C ALA A 3 10.72 2.61 -7.76
N LEU A 4 11.23 2.13 -6.64
CA LEU A 4 10.88 0.84 -6.04
C LEU A 4 10.59 1.07 -4.57
N GLY A 5 9.49 0.50 -4.09
CA GLY A 5 9.22 0.40 -2.67
C GLY A 5 8.95 -1.05 -2.29
N LEU A 6 9.57 -1.48 -1.20
CA LEU A 6 9.50 -2.83 -0.69
C LEU A 6 9.21 -2.75 0.81
N ASP A 7 8.30 -3.61 1.25
CA ASP A 7 8.00 -3.76 2.67
C ASP A 7 7.75 -5.24 3.02
N ILE A 8 8.19 -5.65 4.20
CA ILE A 8 8.05 -7.02 4.71
C ILE A 8 7.52 -6.94 6.12
N GLU A 9 6.40 -7.59 6.37
CA GLU A 9 5.77 -7.71 7.68
C GLU A 9 5.71 -9.17 8.13
N ASP A 10 5.72 -9.38 9.44
CA ASP A 10 5.56 -10.71 10.03
C ASP A 10 4.08 -11.15 10.05
N GLN A 11 3.78 -12.21 10.80
CA GLN A 11 2.40 -12.72 10.94
C GLN A 11 1.66 -12.14 12.15
N GLN A 12 2.27 -11.25 12.92
CA GLN A 12 1.59 -10.65 14.05
C GLN A 12 0.46 -9.76 13.52
N PRO A 13 -0.77 -9.93 14.06
CA PRO A 13 -1.88 -9.07 13.68
C PRO A 13 -1.54 -7.60 13.91
N LEU A 14 -2.08 -6.72 13.07
CA LEU A 14 -2.04 -5.29 13.35
C LEU A 14 -2.79 -5.02 14.67
N GLU A 15 -2.18 -4.23 15.55
CA GLU A 15 -2.84 -3.82 16.79
C GLU A 15 -4.18 -3.13 16.48
N PRO A 16 -5.28 -3.47 17.17
CA PRO A 16 -6.60 -2.91 16.87
C PRO A 16 -6.64 -1.38 16.90
N ASP A 17 -5.87 -0.76 17.80
CA ASP A 17 -5.82 0.69 17.98
C ASP A 17 -5.10 1.40 16.81
N LEU A 18 -4.30 0.66 16.02
CA LEU A 18 -3.64 1.19 14.81
C LEU A 18 -4.54 1.14 13.58
N LEU A 19 -5.63 0.36 13.61
CA LEU A 19 -6.54 0.20 12.49
C LEU A 19 -7.04 1.54 11.90
N PRO A 20 -7.57 2.50 12.69
CA PRO A 20 -8.06 3.77 12.14
C PRO A 20 -6.95 4.70 11.65
N PHE A 21 -5.70 4.46 12.02
CA PHE A 21 -4.56 5.22 11.51
C PHE A 21 -4.09 4.65 10.17
N VAL A 22 -4.05 3.33 10.03
CA VAL A 22 -3.54 2.65 8.83
C VAL A 22 -4.59 2.58 7.71
N CYS A 23 -5.83 2.24 8.06
CA CYS A 23 -6.89 1.99 7.09
C CYS A 23 -7.82 3.20 6.98
N THR A 24 -8.19 3.56 5.76
CA THR A 24 -9.22 4.58 5.52
C THR A 24 -10.59 4.05 5.94
N CYS A 25 -11.55 4.95 6.18
CA CYS A 25 -12.93 4.55 6.47
C CYS A 25 -13.50 3.62 5.39
N GLU A 26 -13.24 3.91 4.11
CA GLU A 26 -13.68 3.08 2.98
C GLU A 26 -13.09 1.67 3.04
N GLU A 27 -11.80 1.55 3.35
CA GLU A 27 -11.11 0.25 3.47
C GLU A 27 -11.67 -0.58 4.65
N ILE A 28 -12.00 0.10 5.76
CA ILE A 28 -12.60 -0.51 6.94
C ILE A 28 -14.03 -1.00 6.66
N GLU A 29 -14.86 -0.15 6.07
CA GLU A 29 -16.25 -0.48 5.73
C GLU A 29 -16.33 -1.59 4.69
N GLY A 30 -15.49 -1.51 3.65
CA GLY A 30 -15.38 -2.53 2.59
C GLY A 30 -14.69 -3.81 3.06
N LYS A 31 -13.98 -3.78 4.19
CA LYS A 31 -13.12 -4.87 4.68
C LYS A 31 -12.20 -5.38 3.56
N GLU A 32 -11.44 -4.46 2.96
CA GLU A 32 -10.61 -4.74 1.77
C GLU A 32 -9.61 -5.90 2.00
N TRP A 33 -9.23 -6.16 3.25
CA TRP A 33 -8.36 -7.28 3.64
C TRP A 33 -9.09 -8.59 3.98
N SER A 34 -10.41 -8.67 3.84
CA SER A 34 -11.23 -9.76 4.39
C SER A 34 -10.86 -11.15 3.86
N SER A 35 -10.34 -11.25 2.65
CA SER A 35 -9.83 -12.49 2.04
C SER A 35 -8.37 -12.82 2.41
N SER A 36 -7.68 -11.91 3.10
CA SER A 36 -6.29 -12.07 3.52
C SER A 36 -6.20 -12.59 4.95
N ARG A 37 -5.40 -13.64 5.15
CA ARG A 37 -5.06 -14.15 6.50
C ARG A 37 -4.29 -13.16 7.37
N PHE A 38 -3.69 -12.13 6.76
CA PHE A 38 -2.95 -11.08 7.47
C PHE A 38 -3.86 -9.94 7.94
N GLY A 39 -5.12 -9.94 7.52
CA GLY A 39 -6.06 -8.88 7.86
C GLY A 39 -5.52 -7.48 7.48
N PRO A 40 -5.80 -6.45 8.28
CA PRO A 40 -5.37 -5.06 8.01
C PRO A 40 -3.85 -4.89 7.82
N LYS A 41 -3.04 -5.82 8.36
CA LYS A 41 -1.58 -5.80 8.19
C LYS A 41 -1.16 -5.90 6.72
N LEU A 42 -1.98 -6.51 5.86
CA LEU A 42 -1.78 -6.48 4.41
C LEU A 42 -1.75 -5.04 3.88
N LEU A 43 -2.72 -4.21 4.29
CA LEU A 43 -2.79 -2.83 3.83
C LEU A 43 -1.65 -1.99 4.41
N PHE A 44 -1.25 -2.25 5.65
CA PHE A 44 -0.05 -1.64 6.25
C PHE A 44 1.18 -1.85 5.36
N ALA A 45 1.50 -3.12 5.05
CA ALA A 45 2.66 -3.46 4.22
C ALA A 45 2.58 -2.84 2.82
N ILE A 46 1.39 -2.86 2.20
CA ILE A 46 1.18 -2.23 0.89
C ILE A 46 1.44 -0.72 0.96
N LYS A 47 0.90 -0.02 1.96
CA LYS A 47 1.05 1.43 2.07
C LYS A 47 2.49 1.85 2.37
N GLU A 48 3.21 1.09 3.20
CA GLU A 48 4.66 1.27 3.39
C GLU A 48 5.44 1.10 2.08
N ALA A 49 5.15 0.04 1.31
CA ALA A 49 5.77 -0.15 0.00
C ALA A 49 5.42 1.00 -0.97
N VAL A 50 4.17 1.49 -0.95
CA VAL A 50 3.74 2.65 -1.75
C VAL A 50 4.55 3.89 -1.37
N TYR A 51 4.63 4.23 -0.08
CA TYR A 51 5.39 5.36 0.43
C TYR A 51 6.87 5.30 0.00
N LYS A 52 7.51 4.14 0.16
CA LYS A 52 8.92 3.93 -0.22
C LYS A 52 9.17 4.07 -1.72
N SER A 53 8.18 3.75 -2.56
CA SER A 53 8.25 4.01 -4.01
C SER A 53 7.95 5.47 -4.39
N TYR A 54 7.21 6.18 -3.53
CA TYR A 54 6.73 7.54 -3.75
C TYR A 54 7.75 8.60 -3.32
N ALA A 55 8.24 8.53 -2.09
CA ALA A 55 9.05 9.58 -1.48
C ALA A 55 10.33 9.91 -2.27
N PRO A 56 11.09 8.94 -2.82
CA PRO A 56 12.26 9.25 -3.64
C PRO A 56 11.89 9.92 -4.98
N ALA A 57 10.67 9.74 -5.47
CA ALA A 57 10.21 10.29 -6.75
C ALA A 57 9.64 11.71 -6.61
N THR A 58 9.11 12.08 -5.44
CA THR A 58 8.41 13.35 -5.21
C THR A 58 9.10 14.27 -4.19
N GLY A 59 9.91 13.72 -3.29
CA GLY A 59 10.45 14.44 -2.13
C GLY A 59 9.43 14.68 -1.01
N GLU A 60 8.23 14.12 -1.12
CA GLU A 60 7.10 14.38 -0.21
C GLU A 60 6.76 13.17 0.68
N PHE A 61 6.20 13.46 1.85
CA PHE A 61 5.66 12.44 2.76
C PHE A 61 4.25 12.02 2.34
N LEU A 62 3.91 10.74 2.48
CA LEU A 62 2.53 10.23 2.44
C LEU A 62 2.22 9.56 3.76
N ASP A 63 1.14 9.97 4.40
CA ASP A 63 0.55 9.26 5.53
C ASP A 63 -0.31 8.09 4.99
N PHE A 64 -0.65 7.15 5.86
CA PHE A 64 -1.51 6.01 5.51
C PHE A 64 -2.88 6.45 4.98
N GLN A 65 -3.44 7.52 5.55
CA GLN A 65 -4.73 8.07 5.14
C GLN A 65 -4.69 8.80 3.79
N ASP A 66 -3.51 9.15 3.28
CA ASP A 66 -3.37 9.79 1.97
C ASP A 66 -3.55 8.80 0.82
N VAL A 67 -3.61 7.50 1.12
CA VAL A 67 -3.64 6.41 0.14
C VAL A 67 -4.80 5.47 0.41
N SER A 68 -5.61 5.20 -0.60
CA SER A 68 -6.64 4.14 -0.60
C SER A 68 -6.16 2.96 -1.44
N VAL A 69 -6.35 1.74 -0.95
CA VAL A 69 -5.85 0.50 -1.54
C VAL A 69 -6.99 -0.45 -1.82
N ARG A 70 -6.96 -1.04 -3.01
CA ARG A 70 -7.77 -2.21 -3.38
C ARG A 70 -6.87 -3.39 -3.70
N THR A 71 -7.22 -4.57 -3.22
CA THR A 71 -6.46 -5.80 -3.47
C THR A 71 -7.23 -6.77 -4.35
N ASN A 72 -6.49 -7.57 -5.11
CA ASN A 72 -7.01 -8.77 -5.74
C ASN A 72 -6.20 -9.96 -5.21
N ASP A 73 -6.79 -10.66 -4.26
CA ASP A 73 -6.13 -11.73 -3.51
C ASP A 73 -5.90 -13.00 -4.33
N GLN A 74 -6.67 -13.21 -5.40
CA GLN A 74 -6.46 -14.33 -6.31
C GLN A 74 -5.15 -14.17 -7.10
N CYS A 75 -4.78 -12.95 -7.45
CA CYS A 75 -3.57 -12.65 -8.20
C CYS A 75 -2.42 -12.11 -7.32
N GLY A 76 -2.73 -11.74 -6.07
CA GLY A 76 -1.84 -11.04 -5.13
C GLY A 76 -1.29 -9.75 -5.73
N VAL A 77 -2.19 -8.94 -6.30
CA VAL A 77 -1.87 -7.62 -6.86
C VAL A 77 -2.67 -6.57 -6.10
N PHE A 78 -2.19 -5.34 -6.12
CA PHE A 78 -2.91 -4.21 -5.54
C PHE A 78 -2.88 -2.99 -6.46
N GLU A 79 -3.89 -2.14 -6.27
CA GLU A 79 -3.93 -0.79 -6.81
C GLU A 79 -4.09 0.19 -5.64
N ALA A 80 -3.13 1.10 -5.48
CA ALA A 80 -3.13 2.14 -4.48
C ALA A 80 -3.33 3.50 -5.15
N VAL A 81 -4.22 4.32 -4.62
CA VAL A 81 -4.57 5.64 -5.16
C VAL A 81 -4.25 6.70 -4.11
N ILE A 82 -3.48 7.71 -4.50
CA ILE A 82 -3.22 8.90 -3.67
C ILE A 82 -4.49 9.75 -3.68
N VAL A 83 -5.29 9.64 -2.62
CA VAL A 83 -6.60 10.29 -2.47
C VAL A 83 -6.48 11.72 -1.95
N ASN A 84 -5.41 12.06 -1.23
CA ASN A 84 -5.19 13.43 -0.77
C ASN A 84 -4.84 14.34 -1.96
N PRO A 85 -5.66 15.36 -2.29
CA PRO A 85 -5.46 16.21 -3.47
C PRO A 85 -4.20 17.07 -3.36
N GLU A 86 -3.75 17.42 -2.15
CA GLU A 86 -2.58 18.27 -1.90
C GLU A 86 -1.25 17.55 -2.18
N LYS A 87 -1.27 16.21 -2.22
CA LYS A 87 -0.07 15.41 -2.49
C LYS A 87 0.26 15.39 -3.99
N PRO A 88 1.53 15.60 -4.38
CA PRO A 88 1.90 15.53 -5.79
C PRO A 88 1.74 14.12 -6.35
N THR A 89 1.57 14.03 -7.66
CA THR A 89 1.54 12.75 -8.37
C THR A 89 2.93 12.10 -8.39
N SER A 90 3.00 10.77 -8.35
CA SER A 90 4.24 10.03 -8.61
C SER A 90 4.36 9.77 -10.10
N PHE A 91 5.38 10.32 -10.76
CA PHE A 91 5.57 10.19 -12.21
C PHE A 91 4.32 10.46 -13.06
N GLY A 92 3.56 11.52 -12.74
CA GLY A 92 2.39 11.94 -13.51
C GLY A 92 1.11 11.13 -13.26
N SER A 93 1.10 10.23 -12.28
CA SER A 93 -0.11 9.48 -11.90
C SER A 93 -0.29 9.43 -10.38
N ARG A 94 -1.56 9.42 -9.95
CA ARG A 94 -1.97 9.18 -8.55
C ARG A 94 -2.10 7.69 -8.23
N THR A 95 -2.06 6.83 -9.24
CA THR A 95 -2.24 5.38 -9.08
C THR A 95 -0.90 4.69 -9.07
N ILE A 96 -0.63 3.93 -8.01
CA ILE A 96 0.57 3.13 -7.80
C ILE A 96 0.13 1.67 -7.73
N LYS A 97 0.72 0.84 -8.60
CA LYS A 97 0.38 -0.59 -8.70
C LYS A 97 1.54 -1.41 -8.19
N GLY A 98 1.22 -2.60 -7.72
CA GLY A 98 2.22 -3.51 -7.23
C GLY A 98 1.69 -4.91 -7.01
N ILE A 99 2.55 -5.71 -6.40
CA ILE A 99 2.26 -7.08 -6.03
C ILE A 99 2.50 -7.26 -4.54
N TYR A 100 1.85 -8.25 -3.97
CA TYR A 100 2.19 -8.74 -2.65
C TYR A 100 2.22 -10.27 -2.67
N ARG A 101 3.04 -10.86 -1.79
CA ARG A 101 3.25 -12.30 -1.72
C ARG A 101 3.40 -12.74 -0.26
N PRO A 102 2.49 -13.61 0.23
CA PRO A 102 2.73 -14.35 1.46
C PRO A 102 3.93 -15.28 1.33
N PHE A 103 4.69 -15.46 2.40
CA PHE A 103 5.76 -16.46 2.50
C PHE A 103 5.79 -17.09 3.89
N VAL A 104 6.72 -18.05 4.11
CA VAL A 104 6.92 -18.66 5.43
C VAL A 104 7.50 -17.59 6.36
N GLY A 105 6.68 -17.11 7.29
CA GLY A 105 7.06 -16.10 8.28
C GLY A 105 6.41 -14.72 8.10
N GLY A 106 5.77 -14.43 6.96
CA GLY A 106 5.22 -13.10 6.76
C GLY A 106 4.62 -12.82 5.40
N ILE A 107 4.56 -11.54 5.06
CA ILE A 107 4.10 -11.02 3.78
C ILE A 107 5.10 -9.99 3.24
N LEU A 108 5.30 -10.00 1.93
CA LEU A 108 6.09 -9.02 1.19
C LEU A 108 5.15 -8.20 0.31
N ALA A 109 5.30 -6.88 0.30
CA ALA A 109 4.66 -5.98 -0.66
C ALA A 109 5.73 -5.27 -1.51
N LEU A 110 5.42 -5.09 -2.80
CA LEU A 110 6.31 -4.48 -3.78
C LEU A 110 5.54 -3.49 -4.65
N ALA A 111 5.89 -2.20 -4.57
CA ALA A 111 5.39 -1.16 -5.44
C ALA A 111 6.48 -0.75 -6.45
N VAL A 112 6.15 -0.77 -7.74
CA VAL A 112 7.10 -0.39 -8.81
C VAL A 112 6.54 0.77 -9.62
N ARG A 113 7.37 1.77 -9.85
CA ARG A 113 7.00 2.99 -10.58
C ARG A 113 7.96 3.25 -11.70
N PHE A 114 7.43 3.35 -12.91
CA PHE A 114 8.15 3.80 -14.09
C PHE A 114 7.66 5.19 -14.46
N ARG A 115 8.58 6.09 -14.82
CA ARG A 115 8.22 7.27 -15.59
C ARG A 115 7.72 6.79 -16.95
N GLY A 116 6.46 7.08 -17.28
CA GLY A 116 5.92 6.84 -18.62
C GLY A 116 6.84 7.48 -19.67
N ALA A 117 7.00 6.79 -20.80
CA ALA A 117 7.69 7.32 -21.98
C ALA A 117 6.92 8.52 -22.55
#